data_AF-A0A099ZCN6-F1
#
_entry.id   AF-A0A099ZCN6-F1
#
_cell.length_a   1.000
_cell.length_b   1.000
_cell.length_c   1.000
_cell.angle_alpha   90.00
_cell.angle_beta   90.00
_cell.angle_gamma   90.00
#
_symmetry.space_group_name_H-M   'P 1'
#
loop_
_entity.id
_entity.type
_entity.pdbx_description
1 polymer ?
#
loop_
_entity_poly.entity_id
_entity_poly.type
_entity_poly.pdbx_seq_one_letter_code
_entity_poly.pdbx_strand_id
1 'polypeptide(L)'
;MLLIWPLFSAGENLALIAEIPQDLINGTVGQSVLLPFSYKFNSTSEFPLPILWTFNNSLNPFISCTVQSCSLSTEGTPRNCSANCFPSATYQDRVEFFPESASLLLRNLQLNDSGVYSVT
;
A
#
# COMPACT_ATOMS: atom_id res chain seq x y z
N MET A 1 31.51 33.23 -27.85
CA MET A 1 31.73 32.85 -26.45
C MET A 1 30.39 32.43 -25.87
N LEU A 2 30.21 31.14 -25.67
CA LEU A 2 28.99 30.50 -25.15
C LEU A 2 28.90 30.71 -23.64
N LEU A 3 27.73 31.06 -23.11
CA LEU A 3 27.43 30.92 -21.68
C LEU A 3 26.26 29.97 -21.54
N ILE A 4 26.59 28.71 -21.28
CA ILE A 4 25.68 27.63 -20.94
C ILE A 4 25.43 27.76 -19.45
N TRP A 5 24.21 28.07 -19.02
CA TRP A 5 23.85 28.01 -17.60
C TRP A 5 23.64 26.54 -17.24
N PRO A 6 24.28 26.01 -16.19
CA PRO A 6 23.97 24.66 -15.74
C PRO A 6 22.55 24.67 -15.19
N LEU A 7 21.66 23.94 -15.86
CA LEU A 7 20.41 23.46 -15.27
C LEU A 7 20.80 22.57 -14.10
N PHE A 8 20.78 23.12 -12.88
CA PHE A 8 20.77 22.32 -11.67
C PHE A 8 19.41 21.61 -11.63
N SER A 9 19.36 20.40 -12.18
CA SER A 9 18.24 19.48 -11.92
C SER A 9 18.43 18.95 -10.51
N ALA A 10 17.79 19.60 -9.54
CA ALA A 10 17.63 19.02 -8.20
C ALA A 10 16.63 17.86 -8.35
N GLY A 11 17.13 16.62 -8.33
CA GLY A 11 16.28 15.44 -8.26
C GLY A 11 15.72 15.33 -6.84
N GLU A 12 14.40 15.50 -6.69
CA GLU A 12 13.70 15.15 -5.46
C GLU A 12 13.70 13.62 -5.33
N ASN A 13 14.33 13.08 -4.29
CA ASN A 13 14.27 11.66 -3.98
C ASN A 13 13.03 11.43 -3.10
N LEU A 14 12.06 10.63 -3.58
CA LEU A 14 10.82 10.37 -2.88
C LEU A 14 11.07 9.66 -1.53
N ALA A 15 10.44 10.20 -0.50
CA ALA A 15 10.73 9.97 0.92
C ALA A 15 9.78 8.95 1.56
N LEU A 16 9.52 7.80 0.91
CA LEU A 16 8.63 6.77 1.44
C LEU A 16 9.44 5.56 1.93
N ILE A 17 9.25 5.15 3.17
CA ILE A 17 9.79 3.90 3.72
C ILE A 17 8.65 2.93 3.89
N ALA A 18 8.77 1.75 3.29
CA ALA A 18 7.83 0.65 3.43
C ALA A 18 8.48 -0.51 4.18
N GLU A 19 7.72 -1.14 5.07
CA GLU A 19 8.18 -2.25 5.90
C GLU A 19 7.13 -3.38 5.84
N ILE A 20 7.58 -4.61 5.56
CA ILE A 20 6.77 -5.83 5.59
C ILE A 20 7.18 -6.60 6.85
N PRO A 21 6.34 -6.68 7.88
CA PRO A 21 6.76 -7.27 9.16
C PRO A 21 6.98 -8.78 9.12
N GLN A 22 6.40 -9.49 8.15
CA GLN A 22 6.41 -10.96 8.08
C GLN A 22 6.41 -11.47 6.64
N ASP A 23 7.26 -12.47 6.36
CA ASP A 23 7.41 -13.05 5.02
C ASP A 23 6.44 -14.20 4.74
N LEU A 24 5.90 -14.84 5.79
CA LEU A 24 4.95 -15.94 5.68
C LEU A 24 3.84 -15.79 6.70
N ILE A 25 2.60 -15.91 6.21
CA ILE A 25 1.40 -15.76 7.03
C ILE A 25 0.54 -17.00 6.83
N ASN A 26 0.19 -17.65 7.94
CA ASN A 26 -0.68 -18.82 7.92
C ASN A 26 -2.13 -18.40 8.11
N GLY A 27 -3.02 -19.00 7.33
CA GLY A 27 -4.46 -18.78 7.38
C GLY A 27 -5.23 -20.09 7.53
N THR A 28 -6.44 -20.02 8.09
CA THR A 28 -7.36 -21.15 8.17
C THR A 28 -8.59 -20.85 7.31
N VAL A 29 -9.06 -21.84 6.54
CA VAL A 29 -10.27 -21.70 5.70
C VAL A 29 -11.46 -21.22 6.54
N GLY A 30 -12.21 -20.25 6.03
CA GLY A 30 -13.34 -19.61 6.69
C GLY A 30 -12.97 -18.51 7.70
N GLN A 31 -11.71 -18.41 8.12
CA GLN A 31 -11.23 -17.35 9.02
C GLN A 31 -10.76 -16.12 8.24
N SER A 32 -10.39 -15.08 8.99
CA SER A 32 -9.74 -13.89 8.43
C SER A 32 -8.24 -13.92 8.68
N VAL A 33 -7.47 -13.33 7.77
CA VAL A 33 -6.03 -13.13 7.93
C VAL A 33 -5.67 -11.68 7.62
N LEU A 34 -4.74 -11.13 8.40
CA LEU A 34 -4.19 -9.81 8.15
C LEU A 34 -2.91 -9.96 7.33
N LEU A 35 -2.87 -9.33 6.16
CA LEU A 35 -1.67 -9.10 5.37
C LEU A 35 -1.03 -7.80 5.88
N PRO A 36 0.06 -7.88 6.66
CA PRO A 36 0.64 -6.72 7.30
C PRO A 36 1.51 -5.97 6.30
N PHE A 37 1.38 -4.65 6.33
CA PHE A 37 2.25 -3.70 5.67
C PHE A 37 2.35 -2.48 6.56
N SER A 38 3.43 -1.72 6.47
CA SER A 38 3.53 -0.41 7.10
C SER A 38 4.32 0.53 6.21
N TYR A 39 4.00 1.82 6.28
CA TYR A 39 4.76 2.84 5.58
C TYR A 39 4.86 4.13 6.39
N LYS A 40 5.90 4.92 6.11
CA LYS A 40 6.13 6.24 6.70
C LYS A 40 6.79 7.19 5.71
N PHE A 41 6.58 8.48 5.90
CA PHE A 41 7.17 9.53 5.10
C PHE A 41 8.36 10.19 5.81
N ASN A 42 9.48 10.37 5.13
CA ASN A 42 10.72 10.92 5.68
C ASN A 42 10.82 12.46 5.59
N SER A 43 10.02 13.12 4.74
CA SER A 43 10.10 14.57 4.56
C SER A 43 8.72 15.21 4.41
N THR A 44 8.07 14.98 3.27
CA THR A 44 6.78 15.57 2.91
C THR A 44 5.85 14.47 2.41
N SER A 45 4.62 14.51 2.87
CA SER A 45 3.58 13.60 2.41
C SER A 45 3.10 14.04 1.03
N GLU A 46 3.12 13.11 0.09
CA GLU A 46 2.50 13.27 -1.21
C GLU A 46 1.24 12.43 -1.24
N PHE A 47 0.14 13.04 -0.78
CA PHE A 47 -1.19 12.50 -1.03
C PHE A 47 -1.81 13.23 -2.23
N PRO A 48 -2.55 12.53 -3.12
CA PRO A 48 -2.99 11.14 -2.97
C PRO A 48 -1.89 10.11 -3.25
N LEU A 49 -1.82 9.07 -2.42
CA LEU A 49 -0.88 7.96 -2.55
C LEU A 49 -1.63 6.75 -3.13
N PRO A 50 -1.36 6.32 -4.38
CA PRO A 50 -1.90 5.09 -4.92
C PRO A 50 -1.22 3.89 -4.24
N ILE A 51 -2.01 2.88 -3.90
CA ILE A 51 -1.53 1.63 -3.29
C ILE A 51 -2.22 0.46 -4.01
N LEU A 52 -1.41 -0.41 -4.60
CA LEU A 52 -1.88 -1.55 -5.38
C LEU A 52 -1.45 -2.84 -4.70
N TRP A 53 -2.42 -3.68 -4.31
CA TRP A 53 -2.14 -5.06 -3.94
C TRP A 53 -2.31 -5.94 -5.17
N THR A 54 -1.35 -6.83 -5.41
CA THR A 54 -1.40 -7.85 -6.47
C THR A 54 -1.29 -9.25 -5.86
N PHE A 55 -1.91 -10.23 -6.51
CA PHE A 55 -1.90 -11.62 -6.09
C PHE A 55 -1.25 -12.48 -7.17
N ASN A 56 -0.29 -13.33 -6.79
CA ASN A 56 0.46 -14.23 -7.67
C ASN A 56 1.03 -13.54 -8.93
N ASN A 57 1.57 -12.33 -8.77
CA ASN A 57 2.12 -11.51 -9.88
C ASN A 57 1.11 -11.25 -11.02
N SER A 58 -0.18 -11.27 -10.74
CA SER A 58 -1.22 -10.88 -11.67
C SER A 58 -1.04 -9.40 -12.08
N LEU A 59 -1.20 -9.12 -13.37
CA LEU A 59 -1.25 -7.74 -13.89
C LEU A 59 -2.49 -6.99 -13.39
N ASN A 60 -3.57 -7.72 -13.09
CA ASN A 60 -4.77 -7.14 -12.51
C ASN A 60 -4.59 -7.04 -10.99
N PRO A 61 -4.75 -5.84 -10.41
CA PRO A 61 -4.66 -5.67 -8.97
C PRO A 61 -5.78 -6.43 -8.27
N PHE A 62 -5.40 -7.08 -7.18
CA PHE A 62 -6.31 -7.71 -6.23
C PHE A 62 -7.23 -6.66 -5.60
N ILE A 63 -6.65 -5.55 -5.15
CA ILE A 63 -7.34 -4.30 -4.79
C ILE A 63 -6.49 -3.10 -5.21
N SER A 64 -7.15 -2.04 -5.68
CA SER A 64 -6.53 -0.73 -5.92
C SER A 64 -7.11 0.29 -4.95
N CYS A 65 -6.26 0.94 -4.18
CA CYS A 65 -6.65 1.98 -3.24
C CYS A 65 -5.93 3.29 -3.52
N THR A 66 -6.59 4.40 -3.25
CA THR A 66 -5.96 5.72 -3.24
C THR A 66 -6.13 6.31 -1.86
N VAL A 67 -5.02 6.40 -1.13
CA VAL A 67 -4.97 6.98 0.22
C VAL A 67 -4.87 8.50 0.10
N GLN A 68 -5.67 9.21 0.89
CA GLN A 68 -5.76 10.66 0.85
C GLN A 68 -6.16 11.24 2.22
N SER A 69 -5.94 12.54 2.38
CA SER A 69 -6.34 13.31 3.57
C SER A 69 -5.76 12.81 4.89
N CYS A 70 -4.56 12.22 4.89
CA CYS A 70 -3.90 11.84 6.14
C CYS A 70 -3.23 13.03 6.83
N SER A 71 -3.18 12.96 8.15
CA SER A 71 -2.20 13.65 8.98
C SER A 71 -0.94 12.80 9.15
N LEU A 72 0.20 13.41 9.45
CA LEU A 72 1.45 12.69 9.77
C LEU A 72 1.85 12.86 11.23
N SER A 73 2.40 11.83 11.83
CA SER A 73 3.10 11.91 13.13
C SER A 73 4.42 12.67 12.97
N THR A 74 5.07 13.00 14.10
CA THR A 74 6.43 13.56 14.12
C THR A 74 7.47 12.64 13.51
N GLU A 75 7.19 11.33 13.43
CA GLU A 75 8.03 10.30 12.82
C GLU A 75 7.60 9.98 11.37
N GLY A 76 6.63 10.72 10.83
CA GLY A 76 6.16 10.53 9.46
C GLY A 76 5.15 9.41 9.26
N THR A 77 4.64 8.80 10.33
CA THR A 77 3.61 7.77 10.26
C THR A 77 2.25 8.39 9.89
N PRO A 78 1.55 7.86 8.88
CA PRO A 78 0.21 8.31 8.53
C PRO A 78 -0.82 8.09 9.64
N ARG A 79 -1.75 9.03 9.81
CA ARG A 79 -2.84 9.00 10.80
C ARG A 79 -4.09 9.66 10.24
N ASN A 80 -5.27 9.22 10.67
CA ASN A 80 -6.56 9.78 10.27
C ASN A 80 -6.69 9.85 8.75
N CYS A 81 -6.31 8.77 8.07
CA CYS A 81 -6.34 8.68 6.64
C CYS A 81 -7.74 8.36 6.14
N SER A 82 -8.03 8.77 4.92
CA SER A 82 -9.16 8.24 4.14
C SER A 82 -8.61 7.50 2.93
N ALA A 83 -9.36 6.52 2.43
CA ALA A 83 -9.00 5.85 1.19
C ALA A 83 -10.24 5.55 0.36
N ASN A 84 -10.08 5.66 -0.96
CA ASN A 84 -11.04 5.14 -1.91
C ASN A 84 -10.47 3.86 -2.51
N CYS A 85 -11.22 2.75 -2.41
CA CYS A 85 -10.72 1.42 -2.75
C CYS A 85 -11.65 0.70 -3.73
N PHE A 86 -11.04 0.00 -4.67
CA PHE A 86 -11.68 -0.74 -5.74
C PHE A 86 -11.13 -2.18 -5.73
N PRO A 87 -11.72 -3.07 -4.91
CA PRO A 87 -11.38 -4.48 -4.93
C PRO A 87 -11.86 -5.13 -6.24
N SER A 88 -11.14 -6.14 -6.69
CA SER A 88 -11.62 -6.97 -7.80
C SER A 88 -12.89 -7.74 -7.40
N ALA A 89 -13.75 -8.04 -8.38
CA ALA A 89 -15.09 -8.58 -8.15
C ALA A 89 -15.12 -9.83 -7.25
N THR A 90 -14.10 -10.70 -7.37
CA THR A 90 -13.96 -11.92 -6.56
C THR A 90 -13.81 -11.64 -5.05
N TYR A 91 -13.33 -10.45 -4.68
CA TYR A 91 -12.94 -10.11 -3.32
C TYR A 91 -13.73 -8.94 -2.73
N GLN A 92 -14.73 -8.41 -3.44
CA GLN A 92 -15.42 -7.16 -3.12
C GLN A 92 -16.01 -7.10 -1.69
N ASP A 93 -16.45 -8.23 -1.14
CA ASP A 93 -17.02 -8.33 0.22
C ASP A 93 -16.10 -9.06 1.21
N ARG A 94 -14.88 -9.37 0.78
CA ARG A 94 -13.91 -10.16 1.55
C ARG A 94 -12.71 -9.35 2.01
N VAL A 95 -12.56 -8.11 1.56
CA VAL A 95 -11.37 -7.31 1.87
C VAL A 95 -11.72 -6.06 2.63
N GLU A 96 -10.86 -5.73 3.58
CA GLU A 96 -10.88 -4.48 4.31
C GLU A 96 -9.47 -3.91 4.32
N PHE A 97 -9.35 -2.64 3.94
CA PHE A 97 -8.08 -1.95 3.77
C PHE A 97 -7.88 -0.93 4.89
N PHE A 98 -6.69 -0.93 5.50
CA PHE A 98 -6.32 0.01 6.56
C PHE A 98 -5.37 1.07 6.01
N PRO A 99 -5.83 2.31 5.78
CA PRO A 99 -5.05 3.29 5.03
C PRO A 99 -3.81 3.82 5.78
N GLU A 100 -3.81 3.81 7.11
CA GLU A 100 -2.66 4.26 7.91
C GLU A 100 -1.44 3.35 7.78
N SER A 101 -1.66 2.06 7.52
CA SER A 101 -0.59 1.06 7.40
C SER A 101 -0.52 0.45 6.01
N ALA A 102 -1.53 0.67 5.17
CA ALA A 102 -1.77 -0.04 3.92
C ALA A 102 -1.92 -1.57 4.07
N SER A 103 -2.12 -2.04 5.31
CA SER A 103 -2.42 -3.44 5.58
C SER A 103 -3.79 -3.83 5.05
N LEU A 104 -3.98 -5.13 4.80
CA LEU A 104 -5.21 -5.65 4.24
C LEU A 104 -5.71 -6.84 5.04
N LEU A 105 -6.95 -6.78 5.52
CA LEU A 105 -7.63 -7.93 6.09
C LEU A 105 -8.38 -8.67 5.00
N LEU A 106 -8.01 -9.94 4.78
CA LEU A 106 -8.75 -10.86 3.91
C LEU A 106 -9.61 -11.78 4.78
N ARG A 107 -10.93 -11.64 4.63
CA ARG A 107 -11.96 -12.38 5.36
C ARG A 107 -12.39 -13.64 4.62
N ASN A 108 -12.97 -14.59 5.36
CA ASN A 108 -13.53 -15.83 4.82
C ASN A 108 -12.57 -16.56 3.86
N LEU A 109 -11.36 -16.85 4.34
CA LEU A 109 -10.31 -17.49 3.55
C LEU A 109 -10.77 -18.75 2.84
N GLN A 110 -10.29 -18.92 1.62
CA GLN A 110 -10.54 -20.05 0.74
C GLN A 110 -9.19 -20.67 0.34
N LEU A 111 -9.21 -21.94 -0.07
CA LEU A 111 -7.98 -22.65 -0.45
C LEU A 111 -7.24 -21.99 -1.63
N ASN A 112 -7.98 -21.36 -2.54
CA ASN A 112 -7.44 -20.64 -3.70
C ASN A 112 -6.86 -19.25 -3.37
N ASP A 113 -6.99 -18.78 -2.13
CA ASP A 113 -6.35 -17.54 -1.68
C ASP A 113 -4.88 -17.77 -1.28
N SER A 114 -4.43 -19.03 -1.24
CA SER A 114 -3.02 -19.34 -0.98
C SER A 114 -2.14 -18.84 -2.12
N GLY A 115 -1.16 -17.99 -1.81
CA GLY A 115 -0.24 -17.46 -2.80
C GLY A 115 0.58 -16.29 -2.29
N VAL A 116 1.25 -15.62 -3.23
CA VAL A 116 2.10 -14.46 -2.94
C VAL A 116 1.28 -13.20 -3.14
N TYR A 117 1.30 -12.32 -2.14
CA TYR A 117 0.70 -10.99 -2.20
C TYR A 117 1.82 -9.95 -2.23
N SER A 118 1.71 -8.98 -3.14
CA SER A 118 2.70 -7.91 -3.32
C SER A 118 2.02 -6.54 -3.30
N VAL A 119 2.75 -5.53 -2.82
CA VAL A 119 2.30 -4.13 -2.74
C VAL A 119 3.19 -3.26 -3.62
N THR A 120 2.58 -2.36 -4.39
CA THR A 120 3.27 -1.38 -5.24
C THR A 120 2.64 0.00 -5.11
#